data_AF-A0AAE3XNF8-F1
#
_entry.id   AF-A0AAE3XNF8-F1
#
_cell.length_a   1.000
_cell.length_b   1.000
_cell.length_c   1.000
_cell.angle_alpha   90.00
_cell.angle_beta   90.00
_cell.angle_gamma   90.00
#
_symmetry.space_group_name_H-M   'P 1'
#
loop_
_entity.id
_entity.type
_entity.pdbx_description
1 polymer ?
#
loop_
_entity_poly.entity_id
_entity_poly.type
_entity_poly.pdbx_seq_one_letter_code
_entity_poly.pdbx_strand_id
1 'polypeptide(L)'
;MERFSNKREDYWNQIKKELLDTNDSEEFRFQYLEIGQLLSHGFSVTLNDNNPSEFELKIWNAEYDNKRFNKKIFNLDRLAIKSKKVKLNSQESKTINRLLSAELERTNWGGIVVDGLYCHFEINGRKLDWNTNEEINNALTELVELIRNKAA
;
A
#
# COMPACT_ATOMS: atom_id res chain seq x y z
N MET A 1 13.03 7.54 24.17
CA MET A 1 13.77 8.63 23.49
C MET A 1 13.31 8.61 22.04
N GLU A 2 12.85 9.74 21.49
CA GLU A 2 12.35 9.79 20.10
C GLU A 2 13.51 9.61 19.10
N ARG A 3 13.27 8.84 18.04
CA ARG A 3 14.23 8.59 16.96
C ARG A 3 14.12 9.68 15.90
N PHE A 4 15.24 10.33 15.61
CA PHE A 4 15.35 11.30 14.53
C PHE A 4 16.35 10.84 13.48
N SER A 5 16.07 11.15 12.22
CA SER A 5 17.02 10.95 11.11
C SER A 5 17.06 12.18 10.22
N ASN A 6 18.19 12.39 9.56
CA ASN A 6 18.35 13.35 8.47
C ASN A 6 18.38 12.68 7.08
N LYS A 7 18.25 11.35 7.02
CA LYS A 7 18.23 10.57 5.79
C LYS A 7 16.79 10.36 5.33
N ARG A 8 16.51 10.68 4.07
CA ARG A 8 15.19 10.47 3.46
C ARG A 8 14.81 8.99 3.38
N GLU A 9 15.81 8.13 3.19
CA GLU A 9 15.61 6.69 3.14
C GLU A 9 15.04 6.15 4.45
N ASP A 10 15.58 6.56 5.61
CA ASP A 10 15.07 6.14 6.92
C ASP A 10 13.61 6.58 7.12
N TYR A 11 13.28 7.78 6.66
CA TYR A 11 11.91 8.31 6.71
C TYR A 11 10.96 7.49 5.84
N TRP A 12 11.36 7.18 4.61
CA TRP A 12 10.56 6.37 3.69
C TRP A 12 10.38 4.95 4.21
N ASN A 13 11.44 4.33 4.73
CA ASN A 13 11.40 2.99 5.32
C ASN A 13 10.47 2.94 6.54
N GLN A 14 10.46 4.01 7.36
CA GLN A 14 9.55 4.10 8.49
C GLN A 14 8.08 4.25 8.03
N ILE A 15 7.80 5.06 6.99
CA ILE A 15 6.44 5.16 6.40
C ILE A 15 5.99 3.78 5.90
N LYS A 16 6.83 3.10 5.11
CA LYS A 16 6.54 1.75 4.62
C LYS A 16 6.25 0.80 5.78
N LYS A 17 7.11 0.81 6.81
CA LYS A 17 6.95 -0.03 7.99
C LYS A 17 5.59 0.17 8.65
N GLU A 18 5.22 1.39 8.99
CA GLU A 18 3.98 1.63 9.73
C GLU A 18 2.71 1.43 8.89
N LEU A 19 2.78 1.72 7.58
CA LEU A 19 1.69 1.40 6.66
C LEU A 19 1.53 -0.11 6.50
N LEU A 20 2.62 -0.88 6.45
CA LEU A 20 2.56 -2.34 6.32
C LEU A 20 2.34 -3.06 7.65
N ASP A 21 2.48 -2.38 8.79
CA ASP A 21 2.41 -2.98 10.12
C ASP A 21 1.05 -3.60 10.43
N THR A 22 0.85 -4.86 10.11
CA THR A 22 -0.35 -5.59 10.51
C THR A 22 -0.18 -5.95 11.98
N ASN A 23 -0.83 -5.21 12.88
CA ASN A 23 -0.65 -5.36 14.34
C ASN A 23 -0.88 -6.78 14.89
N ASP A 24 -1.47 -7.72 14.12
CA ASP A 24 -1.58 -9.15 14.45
C ASP A 24 -2.27 -9.92 13.31
N SER A 25 -1.57 -10.46 12.31
CA SER A 25 -2.24 -11.41 11.41
C SER A 25 -1.31 -12.47 10.83
N GLU A 26 -1.33 -13.65 11.45
CA GLU A 26 -0.92 -14.89 10.81
C GLU A 26 -1.92 -15.34 9.70
N GLU A 27 -3.03 -14.62 9.49
CA GLU A 27 -4.06 -14.91 8.47
C GLU A 27 -4.46 -13.66 7.66
N PHE A 28 -3.48 -13.00 7.03
CA PHE A 28 -3.78 -11.99 6.01
C PHE A 28 -3.89 -12.65 4.63
N ARG A 29 -4.84 -12.15 3.83
CA ARG A 29 -5.13 -12.66 2.50
C ARG A 29 -4.33 -11.94 1.42
N PHE A 30 -4.35 -10.62 1.48
CA PHE A 30 -3.45 -9.78 0.69
C PHE A 30 -3.21 -8.45 1.37
N GLN A 31 -2.08 -7.83 1.02
CA GLN A 31 -1.74 -6.47 1.39
C GLN A 31 -1.33 -5.69 0.15
N TYR A 32 -1.75 -4.44 0.09
CA TYR A 32 -1.37 -3.48 -0.94
C TYR A 32 -0.85 -2.21 -0.27
N LEU A 33 0.22 -1.65 -0.80
CA LEU A 33 0.79 -0.38 -0.40
C LEU A 33 1.05 0.48 -1.63
N GLU A 34 0.67 1.75 -1.54
CA GLU A 34 0.97 2.77 -2.53
C GLU A 34 1.61 3.98 -1.84
N ILE A 35 2.76 4.42 -2.38
CA ILE A 35 3.43 5.64 -1.93
C ILE A 35 3.88 6.43 -3.17
N GLY A 36 3.50 7.71 -3.24
CA GLY A 36 4.00 8.60 -4.28
C GLY A 36 5.49 8.89 -4.13
N GLN A 37 6.26 8.92 -5.23
CA GLN A 37 7.72 9.18 -5.20
C GLN A 37 8.09 10.53 -4.56
N LEU A 38 7.22 11.53 -4.71
CA LEU A 38 7.40 12.84 -4.08
C LEU A 38 6.87 12.89 -2.64
N LEU A 39 6.58 11.73 -2.05
CA LEU A 39 6.01 11.60 -0.71
C LEU A 39 4.73 12.43 -0.55
N SER A 40 3.95 12.56 -1.64
CA SER A 40 2.72 13.35 -1.70
C SER A 40 1.53 12.65 -1.05
N HIS A 41 1.57 11.32 -0.98
CA HIS A 41 0.59 10.48 -0.33
C HIS A 41 1.24 9.14 0.05
N GLY A 42 0.58 8.42 0.94
CA GLY A 42 0.88 7.02 1.20
C GLY A 42 -0.32 6.36 1.86
N PHE A 43 -0.70 5.18 1.39
CA PHE A 43 -1.72 4.37 2.04
C PHE A 43 -1.43 2.88 1.86
N SER A 44 -2.01 2.08 2.73
CA SER A 44 -2.04 0.63 2.59
C SER A 44 -3.44 0.10 2.82
N VAL A 45 -3.72 -1.03 2.18
CA VAL A 45 -4.92 -1.82 2.39
C VAL A 45 -4.50 -3.24 2.73
N THR A 46 -5.03 -3.76 3.84
CA THR A 46 -4.92 -5.17 4.19
C THR A 46 -6.30 -5.80 4.15
N LEU A 47 -6.43 -6.97 3.53
CA LEU A 47 -7.59 -7.83 3.64
C LEU A 47 -7.20 -9.09 4.39
N ASN A 48 -7.96 -9.45 5.43
CA ASN A 48 -7.71 -10.64 6.24
C ASN A 48 -8.71 -11.75 5.90
N ASP A 49 -8.29 -13.01 6.05
CA ASP A 49 -9.17 -14.16 5.78
C ASP A 49 -10.35 -14.22 6.76
N ASN A 50 -10.14 -13.76 7.99
CA ASN A 50 -11.19 -13.70 9.02
C ASN A 50 -12.31 -12.69 8.72
N ASN A 51 -12.03 -11.65 7.93
CA ASN A 51 -13.01 -10.60 7.60
C ASN A 51 -12.94 -10.25 6.11
N PRO A 52 -13.37 -11.16 5.21
CA PRO A 52 -13.20 -11.00 3.76
C PRO A 52 -14.09 -9.91 3.14
N SER A 53 -14.93 -9.26 3.95
CA SER A 53 -15.82 -8.16 3.59
C SER A 53 -15.34 -6.80 4.11
N GLU A 54 -14.15 -6.72 4.71
CA GLU A 54 -13.62 -5.46 5.25
C GLU A 54 -12.14 -5.27 4.92
N PHE A 55 -11.79 -4.11 4.37
CA PHE A 55 -10.41 -3.65 4.28
C PHE A 55 -10.01 -2.94 5.56
N GLU A 56 -8.81 -3.24 6.06
CA GLU A 56 -8.09 -2.33 6.95
C GLU A 56 -7.29 -1.35 6.09
N LEU A 57 -7.69 -0.09 6.09
CA LEU A 57 -7.05 0.98 5.34
C LEU A 57 -6.26 1.87 6.28
N LYS A 58 -4.95 1.99 6.04
CA LYS A 58 -4.09 2.96 6.71
C LYS A 58 -3.69 4.06 5.75
N ILE A 59 -3.74 5.30 6.21
CA ILE A 59 -3.40 6.47 5.41
C ILE A 59 -2.39 7.31 6.19
N TRP A 60 -1.25 7.58 5.56
CA TRP A 60 -0.25 8.50 6.07
C TRP A 60 -0.62 9.95 5.71
N ASN A 61 -0.59 10.83 6.71
CA ASN A 61 -0.84 12.26 6.53
C ASN A 61 0.41 12.96 5.99
N ALA A 62 0.62 12.79 4.69
CA ALA A 62 1.74 13.37 3.96
C ALA A 62 1.81 14.91 4.09
N GLU A 63 0.68 15.61 4.07
CA GLU A 63 0.66 17.07 4.18
C GLU A 63 1.23 17.57 5.51
N TYR A 64 0.81 16.95 6.62
CA TYR A 64 1.27 17.33 7.96
C TYR A 64 2.78 17.18 8.11
N ASP A 65 3.33 16.05 7.65
CA ASP A 65 4.77 15.81 7.75
C ASP A 65 5.57 16.61 6.71
N ASN A 66 5.03 16.79 5.50
CA ASN A 66 5.70 17.56 4.45
C ASN A 66 5.87 19.03 4.81
N LYS A 67 4.95 19.62 5.60
CA LYS A 67 5.13 20.98 6.15
C LYS A 67 6.40 21.12 7.02
N ARG A 68 6.93 20.02 7.56
CA ARG A 68 8.15 19.97 8.38
C ARG A 68 9.38 19.53 7.60
N PHE A 69 9.19 19.04 6.37
CA PHE A 69 10.21 18.39 5.53
C PHE A 69 11.40 19.29 5.16
N ASN A 70 11.17 20.60 5.03
CA ASN A 70 12.22 21.57 4.67
C ASN A 70 13.41 21.59 5.63
N LYS A 71 13.25 21.08 6.86
CA LYS A 71 14.30 21.05 7.87
C LYS A 71 15.24 19.84 7.77
N LYS A 72 14.94 18.84 6.93
CA LYS A 72 15.69 17.56 6.83
C LYS A 72 15.95 16.89 8.18
N ILE A 73 15.02 17.04 9.12
CA ILE A 73 15.03 16.38 10.43
C ILE A 73 13.69 15.66 10.53
N PHE A 74 13.73 14.35 10.37
CA PHE A 74 12.57 13.47 10.35
C PHE A 74 12.41 12.84 11.72
N ASN A 75 11.25 13.00 12.33
CA ASN A 75 10.89 12.27 13.54
C ASN A 75 10.26 10.94 13.13
N LEU A 76 11.01 9.85 13.29
CA LEU A 76 10.60 8.52 12.85
C LEU A 76 9.54 7.89 13.76
N ASP A 77 9.27 8.46 14.94
CA ASP A 77 8.27 7.94 15.88
C ASP A 77 6.98 8.77 15.91
N ARG A 78 6.88 9.82 15.08
CA ARG A 78 5.72 10.74 15.03
C ARG A 78 4.99 10.74 13.69
N LEU A 79 5.11 9.68 12.89
CA LEU A 79 4.35 9.58 11.66
C LEU A 79 2.85 9.62 11.97
N ALA A 80 2.13 10.49 11.26
CA ALA A 80 0.70 10.66 11.45
C ALA A 80 -0.06 9.69 10.54
N ILE A 81 -0.31 8.47 11.03
CA ILE A 81 -1.11 7.46 10.32
C ILE A 81 -2.50 7.35 10.92
N LYS A 82 -3.51 7.31 10.04
CA LYS A 82 -4.90 7.04 10.40
C LYS A 82 -5.30 5.67 9.87
N SER A 83 -5.95 4.87 10.71
CA SER A 83 -6.52 3.59 10.32
C SER A 83 -8.04 3.67 10.30
N LYS A 84 -8.68 3.09 9.29
CA LYS A 84 -10.14 2.90 9.23
C LYS A 84 -10.49 1.56 8.59
N LYS A 85 -11.62 1.00 8.97
CA LYS A 85 -12.20 -0.17 8.29
C LYS A 85 -13.11 0.28 7.15
N VAL A 86 -12.95 -0.31 5.98
CA VAL A 86 -13.79 -0.02 4.79
C VAL A 86 -14.55 -1.28 4.42
N LYS A 87 -15.88 -1.21 4.44
CA LYS A 87 -16.75 -2.34 4.09
C LYS A 87 -16.81 -2.55 2.58
N LEU A 88 -16.70 -3.80 2.19
CA LEU A 88 -16.93 -4.31 0.84
C LEU A 88 -18.37 -4.76 0.71
N ASN A 89 -19.02 -4.39 -0.39
CA ASN A 89 -20.30 -4.98 -0.74
C ASN A 89 -20.11 -6.38 -1.35
N SER A 90 -21.20 -7.12 -1.48
CA SER A 90 -21.15 -8.51 -1.98
C SER A 90 -20.59 -8.63 -3.40
N GLN A 91 -20.75 -7.60 -4.24
CA GLN A 91 -20.20 -7.61 -5.59
C GLN A 91 -18.68 -7.38 -5.57
N GLU A 92 -18.20 -6.44 -4.75
CA GLU A 92 -16.78 -6.14 -4.58
C GLU A 92 -16.02 -7.33 -4.00
N SER A 93 -16.56 -7.99 -2.97
CA SER A 93 -15.96 -9.21 -2.41
C SER A 93 -15.86 -10.32 -3.46
N LYS A 94 -16.88 -10.51 -4.30
CA LYS A 94 -16.83 -11.48 -5.41
C LYS A 94 -15.77 -11.11 -6.45
N THR A 95 -15.70 -9.83 -6.83
CA THR A 95 -14.69 -9.34 -7.78
C THR A 95 -13.29 -9.57 -7.23
N ILE A 96 -13.01 -9.18 -5.99
CA ILE A 96 -11.71 -9.42 -5.34
C ILE A 96 -11.38 -10.91 -5.32
N ASN A 97 -12.34 -11.77 -4.92
CA ASN A 97 -12.12 -13.21 -4.92
C ASN A 97 -11.72 -13.74 -6.30
N ARG A 98 -12.45 -13.32 -7.33
CA ARG A 98 -12.16 -13.68 -8.72
C ARG A 98 -10.76 -13.23 -9.14
N LEU A 99 -10.39 -11.98 -8.84
CA LEU A 99 -9.11 -11.38 -9.22
C LEU A 99 -7.93 -12.06 -8.53
N LEU A 100 -8.06 -12.38 -7.24
CA LEU A 100 -7.02 -13.09 -6.49
C LEU A 100 -6.88 -14.56 -6.92
N SER A 101 -8.00 -15.21 -7.29
CA SER A 101 -8.01 -16.61 -7.74
C SER A 101 -7.60 -16.80 -9.20
N ALA A 102 -7.52 -15.75 -10.01
CA ALA A 102 -7.20 -15.85 -11.45
C ALA A 102 -5.78 -16.36 -11.75
N GLU A 103 -5.01 -16.74 -10.71
CA GLU A 103 -3.55 -16.73 -10.66
C GLU A 103 -3.00 -15.39 -11.16
N LEU A 104 -2.07 -14.77 -10.43
CA LEU A 104 -1.23 -13.70 -11.00
C LEU A 104 -0.27 -14.34 -12.01
N GLU A 105 -0.87 -14.95 -13.02
CA GLU A 105 -0.29 -15.98 -13.86
C GLU A 105 0.68 -15.30 -14.82
N ARG A 106 1.97 -15.50 -14.50
CA ARG A 106 3.08 -15.68 -15.44
C ARG A 106 3.13 -14.68 -16.59
N THR A 107 4.03 -13.69 -16.55
CA THR A 107 4.83 -13.34 -17.75
C THR A 107 5.96 -12.34 -17.49
N ASN A 108 7.00 -12.47 -18.33
CA ASN A 108 8.28 -11.76 -18.36
C ASN A 108 8.14 -10.24 -18.50
N TRP A 109 8.88 -9.53 -17.67
CA TRP A 109 8.83 -8.08 -17.53
C TRP A 109 9.62 -7.41 -18.66
N GLY A 110 9.00 -6.47 -19.36
CA GLY A 110 9.65 -5.56 -20.29
C GLY A 110 8.93 -4.22 -20.30
N GLY A 111 9.64 -3.12 -20.00
CA GLY A 111 9.13 -1.76 -20.17
C GLY A 111 9.36 -0.82 -18.97
N ILE A 112 9.35 0.49 -19.24
CA ILE A 112 9.95 1.58 -18.44
C ILE A 112 8.89 2.41 -17.69
N VAL A 113 9.30 2.98 -16.55
CA VAL A 113 8.53 3.87 -15.68
C VAL A 113 8.49 5.32 -16.19
N VAL A 114 7.30 5.93 -16.22
CA VAL A 114 7.11 7.40 -16.18
C VAL A 114 5.97 7.70 -15.17
N ASP A 115 6.22 8.61 -14.21
CA ASP A 115 5.36 9.08 -13.10
C ASP A 115 5.45 8.46 -11.68
N GLY A 116 6.40 7.57 -11.40
CA GLY A 116 6.98 7.48 -10.04
C GLY A 116 6.03 7.09 -8.89
N LEU A 117 5.15 6.11 -9.06
CA LEU A 117 4.41 5.52 -7.93
C LEU A 117 5.12 4.25 -7.47
N TYR A 118 5.49 4.15 -6.20
CA TYR A 118 5.95 2.89 -5.62
C TYR A 118 4.73 2.09 -5.15
N CYS A 119 4.52 0.94 -5.78
CA CYS A 119 3.47 -0.01 -5.40
C CYS A 119 4.09 -1.30 -4.90
N HIS A 120 3.56 -1.81 -3.79
CA HIS A 120 3.91 -3.09 -3.21
C HIS A 120 2.65 -3.92 -2.99
N PHE A 121 2.66 -5.17 -3.43
CA PHE A 121 1.58 -6.12 -3.20
C PHE A 121 2.13 -7.42 -2.65
N GLU A 122 1.49 -7.91 -1.60
CA GLU A 122 1.81 -9.16 -0.96
C GLU A 122 0.59 -10.08 -0.91
N ILE A 123 0.73 -11.31 -1.39
CA ILE A 123 -0.27 -12.38 -1.28
C ILE A 123 0.41 -13.70 -0.95
N ASN A 124 -0.05 -14.39 0.09
CA ASN A 124 0.50 -15.69 0.51
C ASN A 124 2.05 -15.68 0.61
N GLY A 125 2.63 -14.59 1.14
CA GLY A 125 4.08 -14.39 1.26
C GLY A 125 4.83 -14.07 -0.04
N ARG A 126 4.16 -13.98 -1.19
CA ARG A 126 4.75 -13.53 -2.47
C ARG A 126 4.63 -12.02 -2.59
N LYS A 127 5.77 -11.36 -2.80
CA LYS A 127 5.89 -9.91 -2.93
C LYS A 127 6.09 -9.51 -4.38
N LEU A 128 5.34 -8.50 -4.81
CA LEU A 128 5.44 -7.86 -6.10
C LEU A 128 5.67 -6.36 -5.85
N ASP A 129 6.79 -5.84 -6.33
CA ASP A 129 7.13 -4.42 -6.31
C ASP A 129 7.14 -3.91 -7.76
N TRP A 130 6.47 -2.79 -8.02
CA TRP A 130 6.41 -2.21 -9.36
C TRP A 130 6.25 -0.69 -9.32
N ASN A 131 6.51 -0.06 -10.47
CA ASN A 131 6.17 1.35 -10.70
C ASN A 131 5.25 1.43 -11.92
N THR A 132 4.04 1.97 -11.74
CA THR A 132 2.88 1.70 -12.61
C THR A 132 3.02 2.15 -14.07
N ASN A 133 2.72 1.24 -15.01
CA ASN A 133 1.62 1.31 -15.99
C ASN A 133 1.65 0.11 -16.97
N GLU A 134 2.82 -0.51 -17.18
CA GLU A 134 2.99 -1.64 -18.13
C GLU A 134 3.52 -2.93 -17.46
N GLU A 135 3.85 -2.90 -16.17
CA GLU A 135 4.35 -4.06 -15.40
C GLU A 135 3.22 -4.96 -14.83
N ILE A 136 1.96 -4.56 -15.01
CA ILE A 136 0.80 -5.13 -14.31
C ILE A 136 -0.13 -5.81 -15.31
N ASN A 137 -0.50 -7.07 -15.07
CA ASN A 137 -1.53 -7.72 -15.89
C ASN A 137 -2.92 -7.08 -15.67
N ASN A 138 -3.88 -7.36 -16.57
CA ASN A 138 -5.22 -6.76 -16.49
C ASN A 138 -5.92 -7.04 -15.14
N ALA A 139 -5.72 -8.23 -14.56
CA ALA A 139 -6.36 -8.60 -13.30
C ALA A 139 -5.82 -7.77 -12.12
N LEU A 140 -4.51 -7.56 -12.05
CA LEU A 140 -3.90 -6.75 -11.00
C LEU A 140 -4.19 -5.25 -11.22
N THR A 141 -4.35 -4.79 -12.46
CA THR A 141 -4.81 -3.43 -12.77
C THR A 141 -6.23 -3.21 -12.23
N GLU A 142 -7.16 -4.10 -12.55
CA GLU A 142 -8.55 -4.04 -12.07
C GLU A 142 -8.60 -4.06 -10.52
N LEU A 143 -7.75 -4.87 -9.88
CA LEU A 143 -7.66 -4.94 -8.42
C LEU A 143 -7.17 -3.62 -7.80
N VAL A 144 -6.11 -3.04 -8.36
CA VAL A 144 -5.54 -1.76 -7.88
C VAL A 144 -6.54 -0.63 -8.04
N GLU A 145 -7.25 -0.55 -9.17
CA GLU A 145 -8.29 0.46 -9.40
C GLU A 145 -9.43 0.32 -8.39
N LEU A 146 -9.89 -0.90 -8.10
CA LEU A 146 -10.89 -1.16 -7.07
C LEU A 146 -10.41 -0.65 -5.70
N ILE A 147 -9.15 -0.95 -5.34
CA ILE A 147 -8.55 -0.53 -4.07
C ILE A 147 -8.45 1.00 -3.99
N ARG A 148 -7.93 1.66 -5.02
CA ARG A 148 -7.82 3.14 -5.08
C ARG A 148 -9.17 3.82 -4.92
N ASN A 149 -10.20 3.31 -5.61
CA ASN A 149 -11.57 3.83 -5.51
C ASN A 149 -12.17 3.66 -4.10
N LYS A 150 -11.73 2.64 -3.35
CA LYS A 150 -12.12 2.43 -1.95
C LYS A 150 -11.29 3.23 -0.95
N ALA A 151 -10.07 3.59 -1.33
CA ALA A 151 -9.15 4.33 -0.49
C ALA A 151 -9.35 5.86 -0.57
N ALA A 152 -9.85 6.36 -1.70
CA ALA A 152 -10.29 7.75 -1.90
C ALA A 152 -11.37 8.16 -0.88
#